data_AF-A0A8S2V0X7-F1
#
_entry.id   AF-A0A8S2V0X7-F1
#
_cell.length_a   1.000
_cell.length_b   1.000
_cell.length_c   1.000
_cell.angle_alpha   90.00
_cell.angle_beta   90.00
_cell.angle_gamma   90.00
#
_symmetry.space_group_name_H-M   'P 1'
#
loop_
_entity.id
_entity.type
_entity.pdbx_description
1 polymer ?
#
loop_
_entity_poly.entity_id
_entity_poly.type
_entity_poly.pdbx_seq_one_letter_code
_entity_poly.pdbx_strand_id
1 'polypeptide(L)' 'MAEKAFDLLDEMEIKPDSFTLAILFKACAELANDRAFKIGRKLLDEMPENYRNNVVVLNSAMHMLMKFGDIQSAERI' A
#
# COMPACT_ATOMS: atom_id res chain seq x y z
N MET A 1 -5.92 -13.20 7.41
CA MET A 1 -4.58 -13.43 6.81
C MET A 1 -3.87 -12.11 6.52
N ALA A 2 -4.54 -11.12 5.93
CA ALA A 2 -3.96 -9.81 5.60
C ALA A 2 -3.37 -9.03 6.80
N GLU A 3 -3.95 -9.08 8.00
CA GLU A 3 -3.39 -8.36 9.16
C GLU A 3 -1.98 -8.82 9.57
N LYS A 4 -1.69 -10.13 9.45
CA LYS A 4 -0.36 -10.67 9.75
C LYS A 4 0.73 -10.08 8.86
N ALA A 5 0.38 -9.62 7.66
CA ALA A 5 1.33 -8.99 6.76
C ALA A 5 1.78 -7.60 7.27
N PHE A 6 0.90 -6.91 8.02
CA PHE A 6 1.26 -5.63 8.64
C PHE A 6 2.11 -5.83 9.89
N ASP A 7 1.80 -6.83 10.70
CA ASP A 7 2.63 -7.12 11.87
C ASP A 7 4.05 -7.53 11.43
N LEU A 8 4.17 -8.32 10.35
CA LEU A 8 5.48 -8.65 9.77
C LEU A 8 6.21 -7.41 9.22
N LEU A 9 5.51 -6.44 8.63
CA LEU A 9 6.13 -5.22 8.13
C LEU A 9 6.81 -4.43 9.25
N ASP A 10 6.18 -4.36 10.43
CA ASP A 10 6.74 -3.66 11.59
C ASP A 10 7.96 -4.40 12.18
N GLU A 11 8.06 -5.71 11.98
CA GLU A 11 9.19 -6.55 12.43
C GLU A 11 10.35 -6.63 11.42
N MET A 12 10.14 -6.19 10.18
CA MET A 12 11.15 -6.30 9.12
C MET A 12 12.20 -5.18 9.20
N GLU A 13 13.47 -5.56 9.33
CA GLU A 13 14.61 -4.63 9.20
C GLU A 13 14.91 -4.25 7.74
N ILE A 14 14.26 -4.92 6.78
CA ILE A 14 14.49 -4.77 5.34
C ILE A 14 13.37 -3.94 4.73
N LYS A 15 13.75 -2.94 3.91
CA LYS A 15 12.78 -2.14 3.16
C LYS A 15 11.95 -3.02 2.19
N PRO A 16 10.62 -2.84 2.14
CA PRO A 16 9.77 -3.53 1.18
C PRO A 16 10.23 -3.32 -0.27
N ASP A 17 10.29 -4.42 -1.02
CA ASP A 17 10.46 -4.36 -2.48
C ASP A 17 9.13 -4.07 -3.18
N SER A 18 9.15 -3.97 -4.52
CA SER A 18 7.94 -3.69 -5.30
C SER A 18 6.86 -4.76 -5.15
N PHE A 19 7.22 -6.03 -5.00
CA PHE A 19 6.24 -7.10 -4.83
C PHE A 19 5.57 -7.02 -3.47
N THR A 20 6.37 -6.80 -2.43
CA THR A 20 5.91 -6.60 -1.05
C THR A 20 4.97 -5.41 -0.97
N LEU A 21 5.33 -4.26 -1.58
CA LEU A 21 4.45 -3.08 -1.64
C LEU A 21 3.12 -3.38 -2.33
N ALA A 22 3.13 -4.03 -3.49
CA ALA A 22 1.89 -4.37 -4.20
C ALA A 22 0.97 -5.28 -3.37
N ILE A 23 1.54 -6.28 -2.70
CA ILE A 23 0.79 -7.19 -1.82
C ILE A 23 0.22 -6.43 -0.62
N LEU A 24 1.00 -5.55 0.01
CA LEU A 24 0.56 -4.75 1.15
C LEU A 24 -0.56 -3.78 0.77
N PHE A 25 -0.47 -3.10 -0.37
CA PHE A 25 -1.55 -2.24 -0.85
C PHE A 25 -2.82 -3.03 -1.13
N LYS A 26 -2.70 -4.21 -1.76
CA LYS A 26 -3.84 -5.11 -1.97
C LYS A 26 -4.46 -5.55 -0.64
N ALA A 27 -3.65 -5.94 0.34
CA ALA A 27 -4.10 -6.32 1.67
C ALA A 27 -4.83 -5.15 2.37
N CYS A 28 -4.33 -3.92 2.24
CA CYS A 28 -5.01 -2.73 2.76
C CYS A 28 -6.40 -2.55 2.11
N ALA A 29 -6.47 -2.71 0.79
CA ALA A 29 -7.72 -2.61 0.02
C ALA A 29 -8.75 -3.67 0.43
N GLU A 30 -8.30 -4.89 0.73
CA GLU A 30 -9.17 -6.01 1.15
C GLU A 30 -9.66 -5.88 2.60
N LEU A 31 -8.81 -5.37 3.49
CA LEU A 31 -9.18 -5.19 4.90
C LEU A 31 -10.16 -4.02 5.11
N ALA A 32 -10.06 -2.98 4.27
CA ALA A 32 -11.01 -1.86 4.21
C ALA A 32 -11.37 -1.26 5.60
N ASN A 33 -10.37 -1.14 6.48
CA ASN A 33 -10.52 -0.57 7.83
C ASN A 33 -9.52 0.58 8.08
N ASP A 34 -9.75 1.37 9.13
CA ASP A 34 -8.95 2.57 9.41
C ASP A 34 -7.46 2.29 9.63
N ARG A 35 -7.12 1.13 10.21
CA ARG A 35 -5.71 0.72 10.41
C ARG A 35 -5.05 0.49 9.05
N ALA A 36 -5.70 -0.27 8.18
CA ALA A 36 -5.25 -0.53 6.82
C ALA A 36 -5.09 0.75 6.01
N PHE A 37 -6.01 1.73 6.15
CA PHE A 37 -5.88 3.01 5.46
C PHE A 37 -4.62 3.77 5.91
N LYS A 38 -4.39 3.87 7.23
CA LYS A 38 -3.20 4.55 7.78
C LYS A 38 -1.90 3.91 7.32
N ILE A 39 -1.83 2.58 7.32
CA ILE A 39 -0.67 1.82 6.85
C ILE A 39 -0.46 2.04 5.35
N GLY A 40 -1.52 1.92 4.54
CA GLY A 40 -1.47 2.14 3.10
C GLY A 40 -1.00 3.56 2.75
N ARG A 41 -1.48 4.59 3.43
CA ARG A 41 -1.01 5.97 3.23
C ARG A 41 0.47 6.12 3.59
N LYS A 42 0.91 5.59 4.74
CA LYS A 42 2.31 5.61 5.15
C LYS A 42 3.22 4.93 4.12
N LEU A 43 2.82 3.75 3.63
CA LEU A 43 3.56 3.02 2.59
C LEU A 43 3.69 3.82 1.29
N LEU A 44 2.64 4.57 0.90
CA LEU A 44 2.67 5.40 -0.29
C LEU A 44 3.57 6.63 -0.13
N ASP A 45 3.54 7.26 1.05
CA ASP A 45 4.36 8.43 1.38
C ASP A 45 5.86 8.06 1.50
N GLU A 46 6.16 6.88 2.07
CA GLU A 46 7.52 6.35 2.25
C GLU A 46 8.02 5.55 1.03
N MET A 47 7.22 5.43 -0.03
CA MET A 47 7.54 4.62 -1.19
C MET A 47 8.82 5.12 -1.89
N PRO A 48 9.82 4.24 -2.09
CA PRO A 48 11.03 4.59 -2.83
C PRO A 48 10.75 5.11 -4.25
N GLU A 49 11.50 6.13 -4.67
CA GLU A 49 11.36 6.78 -5.99
C GLU A 49 11.43 5.79 -7.16
N ASN A 50 12.26 4.75 -7.06
CA ASN A 50 12.39 3.73 -8.09
C ASN A 50 11.10 2.90 -8.29
N TYR A 51 10.15 2.93 -7.36
CA TYR A 51 8.85 2.27 -7.50
C TYR A 51 7.73 3.20 -7.94
N ARG A 52 7.96 4.53 -8.02
CA ARG A 52 6.97 5.50 -8.53
C ARG A 52 6.64 5.36 -10.01
N ASN A 53 7.39 4.54 -10.77
CA ASN A 53 7.09 4.19 -12.15
C ASN A 53 6.71 2.71 -12.32
N ASN A 54 6.59 1.96 -11.21
CA ASN A 54 6.24 0.55 -11.27
C ASN A 54 4.71 0.40 -11.34
N VAL A 55 4.21 0.11 -12.55
CA VAL A 55 2.77 -0.02 -12.84
C VAL A 55 2.05 -0.98 -11.90
N VAL A 56 2.68 -2.07 -11.48
CA VAL A 56 2.06 -3.04 -10.56
C VAL A 56 1.86 -2.42 -9.19
N VAL A 57 2.86 -1.70 -8.68
CA VAL A 57 2.81 -1.02 -7.38
C VAL A 57 1.78 0.10 -7.42
N LEU A 58 1.84 0.96 -8.44
CA LEU A 58 0.93 2.10 -8.59
C LEU A 58 -0.52 1.65 -8.73
N ASN A 59 -0.81 0.65 -9.56
CA ASN A 59 -2.17 0.11 -9.69
C ASN A 59 -2.70 -0.47 -8.38
N SER A 60 -1.83 -1.12 -7.60
CA SER A 60 -2.22 -1.69 -6.31
C SER A 60 -2.52 -0.58 -5.30
N ALA A 61 -1.69 0.48 -5.26
CA ALA A 61 -1.91 1.66 -4.43
C ALA A 61 -3.18 2.43 -4.84
N MET A 62 -3.40 2.60 -6.15
CA MET A 62 -4.60 3.24 -6.70
C MET A 62 -5.86 2.46 -6.33
N HIS A 63 -5.85 1.14 -6.50
CA HIS A 63 -6.95 0.27 -6.08
C HIS A 63 -7.24 0.40 -4.57
N MET A 64 -6.19 0.47 -3.75
CA MET A 64 -6.32 0.71 -2.31
C MET A 64 -7.00 2.06 -2.02
N LEU A 65 -6.52 3.16 -2.60
CA LEU A 65 -7.12 4.48 -2.41
C LEU A 65 -8.60 4.52 -2.85
N MET A 66 -8.91 3.90 -4.00
CA MET A 66 -10.30 3.79 -4.48
C MET A 66 -11.19 3.01 -3.50
N LYS A 67 -10.69 1.94 -2.87
CA LYS A 67 -11.44 1.18 -1.86
C LYS A 67 -11.76 1.98 -0.61
N PHE A 68 -10.89 2.92 -0.25
CA PHE A 68 -11.14 3.85 0.86
C PHE A 68 -11.89 5.13 0.45
N GLY A 69 -12.25 5.27 -0.83
CA GLY A 69 -12.96 6.44 -1.34
C GLY A 69 -12.10 7.69 -1.52
N ASP A 70 -10.77 7.58 -1.39
CA ASP A 70 -9.82 8.68 -1.61
C ASP A 70 -9.51 8.86 -3.11
N ILE A 71 -10.56 9.19 -3.87
CA ILE A 71 -10.53 9.29 -5.33
C ILE A 71 -9.54 10.37 -5.77
N GLN A 72 -9.50 11.51 -5.07
CA GLN A 72 -8.60 12.61 -5.39
C GLN A 72 -7.13 12.23 -5.29
N SER A 73 -6.75 11.36 -4.34
CA SER A 73 -5.38 10.87 -4.28
C SER A 73 -5.14 9.79 -5.34
N ALA A 74 -6.14 8.95 -5.64
CA ALA A 74 -6.04 7.92 -6.67
C ALA A 74 -5.83 8.51 -8.08
N GLU A 75 -6.47 9.64 -8.40
CA GLU A 75 -6.28 10.36 -9.68
C GLU A 75 -4.91 11.02 -9.83
N ARG A 76 -4.17 11.18 -8.73
CA ARG A 76 -2.82 11.78 -8.69
C ARG A 76 -1.69 10.75 -8.71
N ILE A 77 -2.04 9.45 -8.62
CA ILE A 77 -1.11 8.34 -8.87
C ILE A 77 -0.92 8.19 -10.38
#